data_AF-A0A4T0UV78-F1
#
_entry.id   AF-A0A4T0UV78-F1
#
_cell.length_a   1.000
_cell.length_b   1.000
_cell.length_c   1.000
_cell.angle_alpha   90.00
_cell.angle_beta   90.00
_cell.angle_gamma   90.00
#
_symmetry.space_group_name_H-M   'P 1'
#
loop_
_entity.id
_entity.type
_entity.pdbx_description
1 polymer ?
#
loop_
_entity_poly.entity_id
_entity_poly.type
_entity_poly.pdbx_seq_one_letter_code
_entity_poly.pdbx_strand_id
1 'polypeptide(L)'
;MELIPILAIAVIFWLLLIRPQQRRQKAVQQLQAALQVGDEVMLTSGILGTIAEITDEHLLIEVSPGTTVRVVRGAIGSKVQRNDEPATDERGDEYDGYEPDSDTGREQGEN
;
A
#
# COMPACT_ATOMS: atom_id res chain seq x y z
N MET A 1 -24.15 48.01 3.94
CA MET A 1 -23.60 47.31 2.76
C MET A 1 -22.19 46.74 3.00
N GLU A 2 -21.61 46.82 4.21
CA GLU A 2 -20.25 46.29 4.50
C GLU A 2 -20.19 44.85 5.03
N LEU A 3 -21.34 44.22 5.29
CA LEU A 3 -21.40 42.82 5.77
C LEU A 3 -21.39 41.79 4.64
N ILE A 4 -21.63 42.22 3.40
CA ILE A 4 -21.63 41.37 2.20
C ILE A 4 -20.27 40.67 1.98
N PRO A 5 -19.11 41.35 2.01
CA PRO A 5 -17.83 40.68 1.81
C PRO A 5 -17.49 39.68 2.93
N ILE A 6 -17.85 39.99 4.18
CA ILE A 6 -17.61 39.11 5.34
C ILE A 6 -18.48 37.84 5.21
N LEU A 7 -19.76 38.00 4.85
CA LEU A 7 -20.68 36.89 4.65
C LEU A 7 -20.24 36.00 3.47
N ALA A 8 -19.78 36.61 2.38
CA ALA A 8 -19.28 35.87 1.21
C ALA A 8 -18.06 35.01 1.55
N ILE A 9 -17.10 35.55 2.30
CA ILE A 9 -15.91 34.81 2.77
C ILE A 9 -16.32 33.67 3.72
N ALA A 10 -17.23 33.93 4.67
CA ALA A 10 -17.73 32.92 5.59
C ALA A 10 -18.40 31.74 4.85
N VAL A 11 -19.20 32.03 3.82
CA VAL A 11 -19.84 31.01 2.97
C VAL A 11 -18.80 30.22 2.19
N ILE A 12 -17.78 30.85 1.61
CA ILE A 12 -16.72 30.15 0.86
C ILE A 12 -15.92 29.20 1.77
N PHE A 13 -15.48 29.67 2.94
CA PHE A 13 -14.76 28.81 3.90
C PHE A 13 -15.63 27.64 4.40
N TRP A 14 -16.91 27.89 4.63
CA TRP A 14 -17.88 26.84 5.01
C TRP A 14 -18.05 25.80 3.89
N LEU A 15 -18.16 26.25 2.64
CA LEU A 15 -18.28 25.39 1.45
C LEU A 15 -17.00 24.56 1.21
N LEU A 16 -15.83 25.16 1.43
CA LEU A 16 -14.53 24.52 1.26
C LEU A 16 -14.23 23.47 2.33
N LEU A 17 -14.77 23.55 3.55
CA LEU A 17 -14.55 22.56 4.61
C LEU A 17 -15.55 21.40 4.59
N ILE A 18 -16.82 21.65 4.25
CA ILE A 18 -17.86 20.61 4.23
C ILE A 18 -17.72 19.66 3.03
N ARG A 19 -17.35 20.19 1.86
CA ARG A 19 -17.20 19.39 0.64
C ARG A 19 -16.08 18.33 0.70
N PRO A 20 -14.87 18.59 1.21
CA PRO A 20 -13.80 17.58 1.29
C PRO A 20 -14.13 16.46 2.30
N GLN A 21 -14.85 16.76 3.39
CA GLN A 21 -15.15 15.76 4.41
C GLN A 21 -16.13 14.69 3.91
N GLN A 22 -17.18 15.09 3.18
CA GLN A 22 -18.14 14.16 2.61
C GLN A 22 -17.49 13.20 1.59
N ARG A 23 -16.49 13.66 0.84
CA ARG A 23 -15.75 12.81 -0.11
C ARG A 23 -14.93 11.73 0.60
N ARG A 24 -14.29 12.06 1.72
CA ARG A 24 -13.52 11.12 2.53
C ARG A 24 -14.40 10.02 3.15
N GLN A 25 -15.55 10.39 3.71
CA GLN A 25 -16.48 9.41 4.27
C GLN A 25 -17.04 8.46 3.21
N LYS A 26 -17.41 8.99 2.04
CA LYS A 26 -17.89 8.17 0.91
C LYS A 26 -16.81 7.22 0.39
N ALA A 27 -15.56 7.66 0.32
CA ALA A 27 -14.45 6.81 -0.11
C ALA A 27 -14.19 5.65 0.86
N VAL A 28 -14.25 5.91 2.18
CA VAL A 28 -14.12 4.86 3.21
C VAL A 28 -15.25 3.85 3.12
N GLN A 29 -16.50 4.30 2.93
CA GLN A 29 -17.64 3.39 2.75
C GLN A 29 -17.52 2.54 1.48
N GLN A 30 -17.06 3.14 0.37
CA GLN A 30 -16.85 2.42 -0.89
C GLN A 30 -15.73 1.37 -0.78
N LEU A 31 -14.63 1.72 -0.11
CA LEU A 31 -13.54 0.76 0.15
C LEU A 31 -14.06 -0.42 0.96
N GLN A 32 -14.81 -0.16 2.03
CA GLN A 32 -15.38 -1.21 2.88
C GLN A 32 -16.38 -2.11 2.14
N ALA A 33 -17.10 -1.59 1.14
CA ALA A 33 -18.06 -2.37 0.36
C ALA A 33 -17.38 -3.31 -0.66
N ALA A 34 -16.12 -3.03 -1.03
CA ALA A 34 -15.37 -3.81 -2.01
C ALA A 34 -14.52 -4.94 -1.39
N LEU A 35 -14.53 -5.09 -0.06
CA LEU A 35 -13.74 -6.11 0.65
C LEU A 35 -14.40 -7.49 0.57
N GLN A 36 -13.59 -8.51 0.31
CA GLN A 36 -13.99 -9.91 0.24
C GLN A 36 -13.10 -10.80 1.11
N VAL A 37 -13.62 -11.94 1.53
CA VAL A 37 -12.84 -12.98 2.22
C VAL A 37 -11.73 -13.47 1.28
N GLY A 38 -10.51 -13.59 1.80
CA GLY A 38 -9.32 -13.93 1.02
C GLY A 38 -8.54 -12.71 0.49
N ASP A 39 -9.08 -11.49 0.60
CA ASP A 39 -8.34 -10.29 0.21
C ASP A 39 -7.16 -10.02 1.15
N GLU A 40 -6.01 -9.70 0.57
CA GLU A 40 -4.87 -9.14 1.29
C GLU A 40 -5.09 -7.63 1.51
N VAL A 41 -4.96 -7.19 2.75
CA VAL A 41 -5.28 -5.81 3.15
C VAL A 41 -4.19 -5.24 4.05
N MET A 42 -4.02 -3.93 3.97
CA MET A 42 -3.20 -3.16 4.89
C MET A 42 -4.10 -2.37 5.83
N LEU A 43 -3.89 -2.57 7.13
CA LEU A 43 -4.50 -1.77 8.18
C LEU A 43 -3.88 -0.38 8.23
N THR A 44 -4.61 0.58 8.77
CA THR A 44 -4.11 1.96 8.98
C THR A 44 -2.91 2.03 9.93
N SER A 45 -2.69 1.00 10.77
CA SER A 45 -1.50 0.85 11.62
C SER A 45 -0.27 0.31 10.88
N GLY A 46 -0.39 -0.02 9.59
CA GLY A 46 0.69 -0.61 8.79
C GLY A 46 0.80 -2.14 8.90
N ILE A 47 -0.18 -2.80 9.51
CA ILE A 47 -0.22 -4.27 9.60
C ILE A 47 -0.81 -4.84 8.31
N LEU A 48 -0.13 -5.84 7.74
CA LEU A 48 -0.63 -6.62 6.62
C LEU A 48 -1.27 -7.91 7.10
N GLY A 49 -2.30 -8.35 6.39
CA GLY A 49 -2.94 -9.63 6.65
C GLY A 49 -4.01 -9.96 5.64
N THR A 50 -4.59 -11.14 5.78
CA THR A 50 -5.63 -11.66 4.88
C THR A 50 -6.97 -11.70 5.60
N ILE A 51 -8.04 -11.28 4.93
CA ILE A 51 -9.39 -11.34 5.50
C ILE A 51 -9.83 -12.80 5.60
N ALA A 52 -10.04 -13.27 6.82
CA ALA A 52 -10.57 -14.60 7.11
C ALA A 52 -12.10 -14.59 7.17
N GLU A 53 -12.71 -13.53 7.72
CA GLU A 53 -14.16 -13.41 7.85
C GLU A 53 -14.61 -11.95 7.82
N ILE A 54 -15.80 -11.69 7.25
CA ILE A 54 -16.42 -10.36 7.18
C ILE A 54 -17.78 -10.41 7.88
N THR A 55 -17.99 -9.49 8.81
CA THR A 55 -19.31 -9.20 9.40
C THR A 55 -19.67 -7.72 9.18
N ASP A 56 -20.89 -7.32 9.51
CA ASP A 56 -21.35 -5.94 9.34
C ASP A 56 -20.59 -4.94 10.22
N GLU A 57 -20.09 -5.38 11.38
CA GLU A 57 -19.47 -4.50 12.37
C GLU A 57 -17.94 -4.60 12.39
N HIS A 58 -17.40 -5.78 12.10
CA HIS A 58 -15.98 -6.10 12.22
C HIS A 58 -15.51 -7.13 11.19
N LEU A 59 -14.20 -7.23 11.01
CA LEU A 59 -13.55 -8.27 10.22
C LEU A 59 -12.60 -9.08 11.09
N LEU A 60 -12.41 -10.34 10.72
CA LEU A 60 -11.33 -11.17 11.21
C LEU A 60 -10.21 -11.19 10.17
N ILE A 61 -9.00 -10.84 10.59
CA ILE A 61 -7.82 -10.78 9.73
C ILE A 61 -6.75 -11.71 10.29
N GLU A 62 -6.26 -12.60 9.45
CA GLU A 62 -5.09 -13.41 9.76
C GLU A 62 -3.82 -12.64 9.44
N VAL A 63 -3.01 -12.38 10.48
CA VAL A 63 -1.77 -11.59 10.38
C VAL A 63 -0.52 -12.47 10.43
N SER A 64 -0.68 -13.73 10.84
CA SER A 64 0.34 -14.77 10.89
C SER A 64 -0.37 -16.13 10.98
N PRO A 65 0.29 -17.24 10.63
CA PRO A 65 -0.34 -18.56 10.62
C PRO A 65 -1.02 -18.88 11.96
N GLY A 66 -2.35 -19.05 11.92
CA GLY A 66 -3.16 -19.35 13.11
C GLY A 66 -3.35 -18.18 14.09
N THR A 67 -2.88 -16.98 13.76
CA THR A 67 -3.12 -15.76 14.52
C THR A 67 -4.12 -14.87 13.79
N THR A 68 -5.35 -14.85 14.30
CA THR A 68 -6.43 -14.02 13.77
C THR A 68 -6.76 -12.87 14.73
N VAL A 69 -6.92 -11.67 14.20
CA VAL A 69 -7.23 -10.45 14.96
C VAL A 69 -8.56 -9.89 14.49
N ARG A 70 -9.40 -9.51 15.46
CA ARG A 70 -10.67 -8.82 15.20
C ARG A 70 -10.43 -7.33 15.09
N VAL A 71 -10.83 -6.74 13.97
CA VAL A 71 -10.69 -5.31 13.70
C VAL A 71 -12.00 -4.71 13.24
N VAL A 72 -12.21 -3.43 13.54
CA VAL A 72 -13.37 -2.68 13.01
C VAL A 72 -13.19 -2.43 11.51
N ARG A 73 -14.28 -2.34 10.76
CA ARG A 73 -14.22 -2.08 9.30
C ARG A 73 -13.49 -0.79 8.92
N GLY A 74 -13.54 0.22 9.80
CA GLY A 74 -12.82 1.48 9.63
C GLY A 74 -11.30 1.38 9.75
N ALA A 75 -10.76 0.26 10.25
CA ALA A 75 -9.31 0.08 10.40
C ALA A 75 -8.62 -0.29 9.08
N ILE A 76 -9.37 -0.72 8.06
CA ILE A 76 -8.81 -1.07 6.75
C ILE A 76 -8.36 0.21 6.03
N GLY A 77 -7.06 0.32 5.78
CA GLY A 77 -6.46 1.46 5.08
C GLY A 77 -6.47 1.31 3.56
N SER A 78 -6.15 0.12 3.07
CA SER A 78 -6.17 -0.20 1.65
C SER A 78 -6.25 -1.71 1.38
N LYS A 79 -6.80 -2.07 0.22
CA LYS A 79 -6.67 -3.41 -0.35
C LYS A 79 -5.31 -3.49 -1.06
N VAL A 80 -4.53 -4.51 -0.76
CA VAL A 80 -3.28 -4.79 -1.46
C VAL A 80 -3.67 -5.46 -2.76
N GLN A 81 -3.72 -4.68 -3.84
CA GLN A 81 -3.76 -5.24 -5.18
C GLN A 81 -2.35 -5.75 -5.46
N ARG A 82 -2.15 -7.07 -5.38
CA ARG A 82 -1.08 -7.67 -6.17
C ARG A 82 -1.50 -7.44 -7.60
N ASN A 83 -0.97 -6.37 -8.21
CA ASN A 83 -0.90 -6.32 -9.64
C ASN A 83 -0.05 -7.53 -10.02
N ASP A 84 -0.68 -8.59 -10.53
CA ASP A 84 0.01 -9.72 -11.17
C ASP A 84 0.62 -9.26 -12.52
N GLU A 85 1.19 -8.06 -12.54
CA GLU A 85 2.14 -7.65 -13.55
C GLU A 85 3.47 -8.27 -13.09
N PRO A 86 4.03 -9.25 -13.82
CA PRO A 86 5.36 -9.71 -13.51
C PRO A 86 6.24 -8.47 -13.48
N ALA A 87 7.00 -8.30 -12.40
CA ALA A 87 8.10 -7.37 -12.40
C ALA A 87 9.04 -7.81 -13.53
N THR A 88 8.87 -7.23 -14.72
CA THR A 88 9.91 -7.25 -15.73
C THR A 88 11.04 -6.46 -15.11
N ASP A 89 11.96 -7.19 -14.50
CA ASP A 89 13.22 -6.66 -13.99
C ASP A 89 14.04 -6.22 -15.20
N GLU A 90 13.77 -5.00 -15.69
CA GLU A 90 14.64 -4.32 -16.65
C GLU A 90 15.76 -3.55 -15.94
N ARG A 91 16.24 -4.04 -14.79
CA ARG A 91 17.63 -3.81 -14.43
C ARG A 91 18.43 -4.94 -15.06
N GLY A 92 18.93 -4.65 -16.26
CA GLY A 92 19.92 -5.48 -16.91
C GLY A 92 21.08 -5.72 -15.95
N ASP A 93 21.21 -6.97 -15.52
CA ASP A 93 22.43 -7.49 -14.96
C ASP A 93 23.47 -7.48 -16.10
N GLU A 94 24.15 -6.35 -16.26
CA GLU A 94 25.41 -6.30 -16.98
C GLU A 94 26.42 -7.09 -16.15
N TYR A 95 26.39 -8.41 -16.35
CA TYR A 95 27.47 -9.32 -16.00
C TYR A 95 28.67 -8.94 -16.87
N ASP A 96 29.46 -7.97 -16.42
CA ASP A 96 30.83 -7.81 -16.93
C ASP A 96 31.63 -8.99 -16.38
N GLY A 97 31.82 -9.99 -17.22
CA GLY A 97 32.53 -11.21 -16.87
C GLY A 97 33.94 -10.84 -16.43
N TYR A 98 34.21 -10.91 -15.13
CA TYR A 98 35.58 -10.92 -14.64
C TYR A 98 36.25 -12.21 -15.13
N GLU A 99 36.98 -12.12 -16.24
CA GLU A 99 37.96 -13.13 -16.64
C GLU A 99 39.11 -13.05 -15.63
N PRO A 100 39.34 -14.05 -14.77
CA PRO A 100 40.58 -14.11 -14.02
C PRO A 100 41.69 -14.36 -15.03
N ASP A 101 42.61 -13.39 -15.16
CA ASP A 101 43.84 -13.55 -15.95
C ASP A 101 44.57 -14.81 -15.47
N SER A 102 44.37 -15.90 -16.22
CA SER A 102 45.20 -17.09 -16.14
C SER A 102 46.50 -16.76 -16.85
N ASP A 103 47.36 -15.96 -16.21
CA ASP A 103 48.74 -15.81 -16.62
C ASP A 103 49.51 -17.08 -16.24
N THR A 104 49.40 -18.05 -17.14
CA THR A 104 50.32 -19.17 -17.27
C THR A 104 51.66 -18.66 -17.78
N GLY A 105 52.56 -18.32 -16.88
CA GLY A 105 53.95 -17.98 -17.19
C GLY A 105 54.94 -18.81 -16.39
N ARG A 106 55.16 -20.07 -16.81
CA ARG A 106 56.32 -20.86 -16.36
C ARG A 106 57.57 -20.26 -16.99
N GLU A 107 58.42 -19.60 -16.21
CA GLU A 107 59.83 -19.39 -16.53
C GLU A 107 60.67 -19.66 -15.28
N GLN A 108 61.28 -20.83 -15.21
CA GLN A 108 62.69 -21.07 -15.47
C GLN A 108 63.41 -21.34 -14.15
N GLY A 109 63.61 -22.63 -13.88
CA GLY A 109 64.73 -23.06 -13.06
C GLY A 109 65.99 -23.01 -13.91
N GLU A 110 66.96 -22.20 -13.49
CA GLU A 110 68.37 -22.37 -13.80
C GLU A 110 69.16 -22.06 -12.53
N ASN A 111 69.47 -23.14 -11.79
CA ASN A 111 70.72 -23.39 -11.06
C ASN A 111 70.65 -24.73 -10.33
#